data_AF-A0A7C6STT2-F1
#
_entry.id   AF-A0A7C6STT2-F1
#
_cell.length_a   1.000
_cell.length_b   1.000
_cell.length_c   1.000
_cell.angle_alpha   90.00
_cell.angle_beta   90.00
_cell.angle_gamma   90.00
#
_symmetry.space_group_name_H-M   'P 1'
#
loop_
_entity.id
_entity.type
_entity.pdbx_description
1 polymer ?
#
loop_
_entity_poly.entity_id
_entity_poly.type
_entity_poly.pdbx_seq_one_letter_code
_entity_poly.pdbx_strand_id
1 'polypeptide(L)' 'MEKGIVFNIQKLSIHDGPGIRTLVFLKGCPLR' A
#
# COMPACT_ATOMS: atom_id res chain seq x y z
N MET A 1 -0.36 20.70 -1.58
CA MET A 1 0.37 19.42 -1.60
C MET A 1 -0.13 18.60 -0.43
N GLU A 2 -0.90 17.55 -0.67
CA GLU A 2 -1.43 16.71 0.40
C GLU A 2 -0.41 15.63 0.79
N LYS A 3 -0.29 15.35 2.09
CA LYS A 3 0.64 14.35 2.63
C LYS A 3 -0.17 13.20 3.25
N GLY A 4 0.15 11.97 2.85
CA GLY A 4 -0.40 10.75 3.46
C GLY A 4 0.57 10.12 4.46
N ILE A 5 0.04 9.37 5.42
CA ILE A 5 0.85 8.60 6.38
C ILE A 5 1.00 7.18 5.84
N VAL A 6 2.23 6.76 5.53
CA VAL A 6 2.55 5.40 5.09
C VAL A 6 2.93 4.56 6.31
N PHE A 7 2.35 3.37 6.48
CA PHE A 7 2.74 2.45 7.57
C PHE A 7 3.52 1.24 7.08
N ASN A 8 3.40 0.87 5.81
CA ASN A 8 4.16 -0.23 5.21
C ASN A 8 4.37 -0.02 3.71
N ILE A 9 5.50 -0.51 3.20
CA ILE A 9 5.79 -0.58 1.77
C ILE A 9 6.29 -2.00 1.48
N GLN A 10 5.61 -2.69 0.57
CA GLN A 10 6.03 -4.01 0.10
C GLN A 10 6.51 -3.90 -1.34
N LYS A 11 7.72 -4.42 -1.61
CA LYS A 11 8.31 -4.46 -2.95
C LYS A 11 8.16 -5.86 -3.51
N LEU A 12 8.04 -5.94 -4.83
CA LEU A 12 7.99 -7.20 -5.58
C LEU A 12 6.79 -8.10 -5.24
N SER A 13 5.64 -7.51 -4.89
CA SER A 13 4.40 -8.26 -4.67
C SER A 13 3.86 -8.80 -5.99
N ILE A 14 3.67 -10.12 -6.08
CA ILE A 14 3.18 -10.83 -7.28
C ILE A 14 1.76 -11.39 -7.11
N HIS A 15 1.22 -11.36 -5.89
CA HIS A 15 -0.08 -11.96 -5.56
C HIS A 15 -1.22 -10.94 -5.50
N ASP A 16 -0.91 -9.63 -5.40
CA ASP A 16 -1.87 -8.55 -5.25
C ASP A 16 -2.32 -7.94 -6.59
N GLY A 17 -2.31 -8.76 -7.64
CA GLY A 17 -2.68 -8.39 -9.01
C GLY A 17 -1.66 -8.86 -10.05
N PRO A 18 -1.92 -8.61 -11.34
CA PRO A 18 -1.01 -9.02 -12.40
C PRO A 18 0.31 -8.24 -12.35
N GLY A 19 1.41 -8.97 -12.59
CA GLY A 19 2.76 -8.43 -12.66
C GLY A 19 3.44 -8.25 -11.30
N ILE A 20 4.64 -7.67 -11.34
CA ILE A 20 5.42 -7.34 -10.14
C ILE A 20 5.05 -5.92 -9.70
N ARG A 21 4.60 -5.76 -8.45
CA ARG A 21 4.08 -4.49 -7.91
C ARG A 21 4.86 -4.02 -6.69
N THR A 22 4.86 -2.71 -6.48
CA THR A 22 5.21 -2.11 -5.19
C THR A 22 3.93 -1.59 -4.55
N LEU A 23 3.59 -2.15 -3.40
CA LEU A 23 2.42 -1.75 -2.63
C LEU A 23 2.80 -0.70 -1.60
N VAL A 24 1.97 0.32 -1.46
CA VAL A 24 2.11 1.36 -0.44
C VAL A 24 0.85 1.31 0.42
N PHE A 25 1.00 0.91 1.68
CA PHE A 25 -0.10 0.83 2.61
C PHE A 25 -0.21 2.11 3.44
N LEU A 26 -1.36 2.76 3.34
CA LEU A 26 -1.67 4.00 4.04
C LEU A 26 -2.30 3.73 5.39
N LYS A 27 -1.94 4.55 6.38
CA LYS A 27 -2.49 4.45 7.74
C LYS A 27 -3.90 5.04 7.76
N GLY A 28 -4.85 4.26 8.25
CA GLY A 28 -6.24 4.67 8.48
C GLY A 28 -7.24 3.82 7.72
N CYS A 29 -8.24 3.28 8.42
CA CYS A 29 -9.41 2.62 7.84
C CYS A 29 -10.59 2.83 8.80
N PRO A 30 -11.68 3.48 8.37
CA PRO A 30 -12.83 3.74 9.24
C PRO A 30 -13.73 2.50 9.43
N LEU A 31 -13.54 1.46 8.61
CA LEU A 31 -14.27 0.19 8.74
C LEU A 31 -13.81 -0.56 10.01
N ARG A 32 -14.76 -1.09 10.78
CA ARG A 32 -14.55 -1.94 11.96
C ARG A 32 -15.09 -3.32 11.73
#